data_AF-A0A8R1HRG8-F1
#
_entry.id   AF-A0A8R1HRG8-F1
#
_cell.length_a   1.000
_cell.length_b   1.000
_cell.length_c   1.000
_cell.angle_alpha   90.00
_cell.angle_beta   90.00
_cell.angle_gamma   90.00
#
_symmetry.space_group_name_H-M   'P 1'
#
loop_
_entity.id
_entity.type
_entity.pdbx_description
1 polymer ?
#
loop_
_entity_poly.entity_id
_entity_poly.type
_entity_poly.pdbx_seq_one_letter_code
_entity_poly.pdbx_strand_id
1 'polypeptide(L)'
;MVEISLGVFFRSFNASKVILCACLLVFIALFTLKLDERVNFSYAFVFAPLWACNLIVFVGAIVGVCSFCSKPPARTEVMMRVDFNAMLITAMEHIFLCAFVTLVFIKLEFEHIFEPGYPLPWTIVFCPLFSLSILSIGIAVWSLRHDKPFEFEFFYAVNIVQLVFIAFKLDKQIDWTWAVVFIPLWVVLSLAAVGVLYALVLSVVLIRSRHFIPSHRRQHVYSAMLHTLFVIPALVCLVLLTGKLDSMTWTSDKNSATELSFTLVLAPLQVSFFFMGIMSAGFGGPSSTPQTNIWWFGLRKPLCPFLLDKCPSLRTYANVSYRIGRRSRVENETEPGEEQQAVIENNEEHDEADGMVAEIRRNARRAEEKKNRGSAASQNSGHGSQSGQSDTNPSDQAAISRAIAQYKNEYGYHWVGDISQPD
;
A
#
# COMPACT_ATOMS: atom_id res chain seq x y z
N MET A 1 2.78 -2.56 -22.48
CA MET A 1 2.85 -1.10 -22.33
C MET A 1 3.06 -0.80 -20.86
N VAL A 2 4.13 -0.09 -20.49
CA VAL A 2 4.34 0.36 -19.11
C VAL A 2 4.06 1.86 -19.10
N GLU A 3 2.99 2.28 -18.43
CA GLU A 3 2.68 3.69 -18.20
C GLU A 3 3.11 4.02 -16.76
N ILE A 4 4.19 4.78 -16.64
CA ILE A 4 4.65 5.31 -15.35
C ILE A 4 4.05 6.71 -15.25
N SER A 5 2.96 6.84 -14.51
CA SER A 5 2.39 8.15 -14.17
C SER A 5 2.98 8.63 -12.84
N LEU A 6 3.77 9.72 -12.87
CA LEU A 6 4.27 10.33 -11.64
C LEU A 6 3.12 10.83 -10.73
N GLY A 7 1.99 11.25 -11.31
CA GLY A 7 0.82 11.67 -10.56
C GLY A 7 0.20 10.55 -9.71
N VAL A 8 0.16 9.32 -10.24
CA VAL A 8 -0.30 8.14 -9.47
C VAL A 8 0.72 7.78 -8.39
N PHE A 9 2.01 7.84 -8.70
CA PHE A 9 3.10 7.61 -7.75
C PHE A 9 3.02 8.55 -6.53
N PHE A 10 2.90 9.86 -6.77
CA PHE A 10 2.74 10.84 -5.70
C PHE A 10 1.47 10.63 -4.88
N ARG A 11 0.36 10.16 -5.48
CA ARG A 11 -0.87 9.87 -4.73
C ARG A 11 -0.74 8.63 -3.84
N SER A 12 0.06 7.64 -4.23
CA SER A 12 0.30 6.41 -3.47
C SER A 12 1.47 6.47 -2.47
N PHE A 13 2.15 7.62 -2.39
CA PHE A 13 3.36 7.77 -1.59
C PHE A 13 3.05 7.87 -0.08
N ASN A 14 3.47 6.85 0.69
CA ASN A 14 3.35 6.85 2.14
C ASN A 14 4.62 7.40 2.79
N ALA A 15 4.63 8.72 2.99
CA ALA A 15 5.78 9.45 3.53
C ALA A 15 6.25 8.93 4.90
N SER A 16 5.34 8.60 5.81
CA SER A 16 5.71 8.16 7.15
C SER A 16 6.39 6.79 7.12
N LYS A 17 5.85 5.82 6.36
CA LYS A 17 6.49 4.50 6.19
C LYS A 17 7.85 4.59 5.49
N VAL A 18 7.99 5.43 4.47
CA VAL A 18 9.27 5.63 3.77
C VAL A 18 10.33 6.24 4.70
N ILE A 19 9.98 7.26 5.47
CA ILE A 19 10.89 7.88 6.45
C ILE A 19 11.32 6.85 7.50
N LEU A 20 10.37 6.07 8.03
CA LEU A 20 10.66 5.01 8.99
C LEU A 20 11.64 3.97 8.41
N CYS A 21 11.38 3.48 7.19
CA CYS A 21 12.26 2.52 6.51
C CYS A 21 13.66 3.09 6.29
N ALA A 22 13.77 4.36 5.87
CA ALA A 22 15.06 5.02 5.66
C ALA A 22 15.84 5.16 6.98
N CYS A 23 15.18 5.58 8.06
CA CYS A 23 15.80 5.67 9.38
C CYS A 23 16.26 4.30 9.90
N LEU A 24 15.45 3.26 9.72
CA LEU A 24 15.81 1.88 10.11
C LEU A 24 16.99 1.34 9.29
N LEU A 25 17.03 1.59 7.98
CA LEU A 25 18.14 1.20 7.11
C LEU A 25 19.46 1.83 7.55
N VAL A 26 19.45 3.15 7.78
CA VAL A 26 20.65 3.88 8.23
C VAL A 26 21.07 3.39 9.63
N PHE A 27 20.11 3.22 10.55
CA PHE A 27 20.40 2.67 11.88
C PHE A 27 21.04 1.29 11.81
N ILE A 28 20.46 0.35 11.06
CA ILE A 28 20.99 -1.02 10.95
C ILE A 28 22.39 -1.01 10.34
N ALA A 29 22.63 -0.21 9.30
CA ALA A 29 23.95 -0.09 8.69
C ALA A 29 25.00 0.46 9.67
N LEU A 30 24.67 1.53 10.41
CA LEU A 30 25.58 2.09 11.42
C LEU A 30 25.80 1.12 12.59
N PHE A 31 24.74 0.43 13.03
CA PHE A 31 24.78 -0.50 14.15
C PHE A 31 25.62 -1.73 13.82
N THR A 32 25.47 -2.32 12.62
CA THR A 32 26.30 -3.47 12.21
C THR A 32 27.77 -3.10 12.07
N LEU A 33 28.07 -1.93 11.49
CA LEU A 33 29.44 -1.44 11.37
C LEU A 33 30.08 -1.19 12.73
N LYS A 34 29.29 -0.73 13.70
CA LYS A 34 29.74 -0.54 15.09
C LYS A 34 29.98 -1.87 15.80
N LEU A 35 29.06 -2.85 15.66
CA LEU A 35 29.22 -4.19 16.22
C LEU A 35 30.40 -4.96 15.64
N ASP A 36 30.76 -4.71 14.38
CA ASP A 36 31.93 -5.29 13.71
C ASP A 36 33.23 -4.54 14.02
N GLU A 37 33.22 -3.54 14.92
CA GLU A 37 34.36 -2.68 15.28
C GLU A 37 35.05 -2.02 14.07
N ARG A 38 34.36 -1.94 12.92
CA ARG A 38 34.88 -1.29 11.71
C ARG A 38 34.95 0.22 11.86
N VAL A 39 34.12 0.78 12.74
CA VAL A 39 34.02 2.22 12.96
C VAL A 39 33.88 2.56 14.44
N ASN A 40 34.67 3.54 14.90
CA ASN A 40 34.73 4.01 16.29
C ASN A 40 33.73 5.13 16.62
N PHE A 41 32.51 5.08 16.09
CA PHE A 41 31.48 6.07 16.44
C PHE A 41 30.95 5.86 17.88
N SER A 42 30.57 6.95 18.57
CA SER A 42 29.77 6.84 19.81
C SER A 42 28.39 6.24 19.49
N TYR A 43 27.77 5.53 20.44
CA TYR A 43 26.43 5.00 20.23
C TYR A 43 25.42 6.12 19.96
N ALA A 44 25.66 7.34 20.43
CA ALA A 44 24.79 8.49 20.14
C ALA A 44 24.65 8.74 18.63
N PHE A 45 25.73 8.61 17.85
CA PHE A 45 25.68 8.77 16.39
C PHE A 45 24.95 7.61 15.72
N VAL A 46 25.15 6.39 16.23
CA VAL A 46 24.47 5.19 15.72
C VAL A 46 22.96 5.26 15.92
N PHE A 47 22.50 5.73 17.08
CA PHE A 47 21.07 5.86 17.41
C PHE A 47 20.40 7.13 16.86
N ALA A 48 21.16 8.10 16.35
CA ALA A 48 20.63 9.36 15.82
C ALA A 48 19.51 9.21 14.78
N PRO A 49 19.54 8.26 13.81
CA PRO A 49 18.44 8.08 12.86
C PRO A 49 17.12 7.70 13.53
N LEU A 50 17.15 6.91 14.61
CA LEU A 50 15.96 6.50 15.35
C LEU A 50 15.38 7.66 16.17
N TRP A 51 16.24 8.45 16.83
CA TRP A 51 15.80 9.64 17.53
C TRP A 51 15.23 10.69 16.57
N ALA A 52 15.85 10.90 15.41
CA ALA A 52 15.32 11.77 14.37
C ALA A 52 13.94 11.32 13.90
N CYS A 53 13.73 10.01 13.70
CA CYS A 53 12.41 9.46 13.36
C CYS A 53 11.37 9.76 14.44
N ASN A 54 11.69 9.50 15.71
CA ASN A 54 10.78 9.77 16.83
C ASN A 54 10.49 11.27 16.98
N LEU A 55 11.50 12.13 16.82
CA LEU A 55 11.34 13.59 16.87
C LEU A 55 10.39 14.09 15.79
N ILE A 56 10.52 13.59 14.56
CA ILE A 56 9.62 13.91 13.45
C ILE A 56 8.17 13.56 13.81
N VAL A 57 7.94 12.39 14.39
CA VAL A 57 6.59 11.96 14.82
C VAL A 57 6.05 12.86 15.94
N PHE A 58 6.87 13.21 16.93
CA PHE A 58 6.43 14.10 18.03
C PHE A 58 6.11 15.51 17.54
N VAL A 59 6.96 16.09 16.69
CA VAL A 59 6.67 17.40 16.07
C VAL A 59 5.38 17.32 15.25
N GLY A 60 5.20 16.24 14.47
CA GLY A 60 3.97 16.01 13.71
C GLY A 60 2.72 15.92 14.59
N ALA A 61 2.80 15.21 15.71
CA ALA A 61 1.72 15.06 16.67
C ALA A 61 1.39 16.39 17.38
N ILE A 62 2.41 17.16 17.81
CA ILE A 62 2.21 18.48 18.43
C ILE A 62 1.51 19.42 17.46
N VAL A 63 1.98 19.51 16.21
CA VAL A 63 1.34 20.32 15.17
C VAL A 63 -0.09 19.84 14.90
N GLY A 64 -0.32 18.53 14.86
CA GLY A 64 -1.65 17.94 14.72
C GLY A 64 -2.60 18.32 15.86
N VAL A 65 -2.15 18.25 17.11
CA VAL A 65 -2.93 18.66 18.30
C VAL A 65 -3.21 20.16 18.26
N CYS A 66 -2.21 21.01 17.98
CA CYS A 66 -2.41 22.45 17.84
C CYS A 66 -3.43 22.79 16.73
N SER A 67 -3.36 22.10 15.59
CA SER A 67 -4.31 22.24 14.48
C SER A 67 -5.72 21.82 14.90
N PHE A 68 -5.86 20.69 15.59
CA PHE A 68 -7.15 20.20 16.08
C PHE A 68 -7.79 21.18 17.08
N CYS A 69 -7.02 21.70 18.03
CA CYS A 69 -7.50 22.69 19.01
C CYS A 69 -7.90 24.01 18.36
N SER A 70 -7.16 24.45 17.34
CA SER A 70 -7.45 25.72 16.65
C SER A 70 -8.70 25.65 15.78
N LYS A 71 -8.94 24.50 15.12
CA LYS A 71 -10.06 24.30 14.20
C LYS A 71 -10.61 22.87 14.33
N PRO A 72 -11.39 22.54 15.36
CA PRO A 72 -11.86 21.17 15.55
C PRO A 72 -12.75 20.72 14.36
N PRO A 73 -12.61 19.47 13.88
CA PRO A 73 -13.50 18.91 12.86
C PRO A 73 -14.96 18.96 13.31
N ALA A 74 -15.90 19.03 12.38
CA ALA A 74 -17.32 18.96 12.73
C ALA A 74 -17.66 17.59 13.36
N ARG A 75 -18.78 17.50 14.10
CA ARG A 75 -19.22 16.20 14.67
C ARG A 75 -19.61 15.18 13.60
N THR A 76 -20.00 15.66 12.42
CA THR A 76 -20.36 14.84 11.26
C THR A 76 -19.15 14.21 10.57
N GLU A 77 -17.95 14.75 10.77
CA GLU A 77 -16.71 14.30 10.11
C GLU A 77 -16.03 13.20 10.94
N VAL A 78 -16.72 12.07 11.11
CA VAL A 78 -16.27 10.94 11.95
C VAL A 78 -14.90 10.42 11.50
N MET A 79 -14.68 10.27 10.18
CA MET A 79 -13.42 9.75 9.64
C MET A 79 -12.22 10.60 10.04
N MET A 80 -12.31 11.94 9.95
CA MET A 80 -11.22 12.82 10.36
C MET A 80 -10.89 12.72 11.85
N ARG A 81 -11.88 12.44 12.70
CA ARG A 81 -11.67 12.24 14.14
C ARG A 81 -11.01 10.89 14.42
N VAL A 82 -11.39 9.85 13.69
CA VAL A 82 -10.74 8.53 13.76
C VAL A 82 -9.27 8.63 13.31
N ASP A 83 -8.98 9.34 12.23
CA ASP A 83 -7.59 9.55 11.78
C ASP A 83 -6.75 10.36 12.77
N PHE A 84 -7.37 11.32 13.47
CA PHE A 84 -6.72 12.05 14.55
C PHE A 84 -6.39 11.13 15.73
N ASN A 85 -7.33 10.27 16.14
CA ASN A 85 -7.09 9.26 17.17
C ASN A 85 -5.98 8.29 16.75
N ALA A 86 -5.95 7.87 15.49
CA ALA A 86 -4.85 7.04 14.96
C ALA A 86 -3.50 7.75 15.09
N MET A 87 -3.43 9.05 14.79
CA MET A 87 -2.21 9.84 14.97
C MET A 87 -1.76 9.87 16.44
N LEU A 88 -2.69 10.04 17.39
CA LEU A 88 -2.38 10.03 18.82
C LEU A 88 -1.89 8.67 19.30
N ILE A 89 -2.50 7.59 18.80
CA ILE A 89 -2.08 6.21 19.08
C ILE A 89 -0.65 5.99 18.54
N THR A 90 -0.38 6.34 17.29
CA THR A 90 0.98 6.26 16.73
C THR A 90 1.98 7.07 17.55
N ALA A 91 1.63 8.29 17.99
CA ALA A 91 2.49 9.09 18.86
C ALA A 91 2.76 8.40 20.20
N MET A 92 1.74 7.76 20.81
CA MET A 92 1.88 6.98 22.04
C MET A 92 2.85 5.81 21.86
N GLU A 93 2.73 5.05 20.76
CA GLU A 93 3.66 3.95 20.46
C GLU A 93 5.11 4.46 20.30
N HIS A 94 5.28 5.58 19.61
CA HIS A 94 6.59 6.22 19.46
C HIS A 94 7.17 6.75 20.79
N ILE A 95 6.35 7.08 21.80
CA ILE A 95 6.84 7.38 23.15
C ILE A 95 7.49 6.14 23.77
N PHE A 96 6.85 4.98 23.69
CA PHE A 96 7.42 3.72 24.19
C PHE A 96 8.68 3.32 23.43
N LEU A 97 8.69 3.48 22.10
CA LEU A 97 9.88 3.22 21.27
C LEU A 97 11.02 4.18 21.60
N CYS A 98 10.74 5.46 21.80
CA CYS A 98 11.74 6.45 22.18
C CYS A 98 12.33 6.14 23.57
N ALA A 99 11.47 5.75 24.53
CA ALA A 99 11.91 5.32 25.85
C ALA A 99 12.81 4.07 25.77
N PHE A 100 12.41 3.05 25.01
CA PHE A 100 13.23 1.86 24.78
C PHE A 100 14.59 2.21 24.16
N VAL A 101 14.60 2.96 23.06
CA VAL A 101 15.85 3.35 22.37
C VAL A 101 16.77 4.13 23.30
N THR A 102 16.22 5.03 24.11
CA THR A 102 16.98 5.81 25.09
C THR A 102 17.57 4.93 26.19
N LEU A 103 16.82 3.97 26.72
CA LEU A 103 17.33 3.02 27.72
C LEU A 103 18.42 2.11 27.16
N VAL A 104 18.27 1.63 25.91
CA VAL A 104 19.31 0.85 25.23
C VAL A 104 20.57 1.69 25.05
N PHE A 105 20.43 2.94 24.58
CA PHE A 105 21.56 3.85 24.46
C PHE A 105 22.26 4.09 25.80
N ILE A 106 21.52 4.40 26.87
CA ILE A 106 22.09 4.62 28.21
C ILE A 106 22.86 3.38 28.66
N LYS A 107 22.28 2.19 28.47
CA LYS A 107 22.93 0.93 28.83
C LYS A 107 24.22 0.71 28.05
N LEU A 108 24.22 0.91 26.74
CA LEU A 108 25.38 0.64 25.88
C LEU A 108 26.50 1.68 26.01
N GLU A 109 26.18 2.96 26.19
CA GLU A 109 27.18 4.03 26.29
C GLU A 109 27.77 4.13 27.70
N PHE A 110 26.94 3.98 28.74
CA PHE A 110 27.34 4.20 30.12
C PHE A 110 27.54 2.92 30.94
N GLU A 111 27.69 1.76 30.29
CA GLU A 111 27.95 0.47 30.96
C GLU A 111 29.09 0.57 31.98
N HIS A 112 30.14 1.33 31.63
CA HIS A 112 31.34 1.54 32.45
C HIS A 112 31.09 2.39 33.71
N ILE A 113 30.00 3.18 33.76
CA ILE A 113 29.67 4.04 34.90
C ILE A 113 28.86 3.27 35.96
N PHE A 114 28.13 2.22 35.56
CA PHE A 114 27.26 1.47 36.47
C PHE A 114 27.98 0.38 37.29
N GLU A 115 29.23 0.06 36.96
CA GLU A 115 30.07 -0.78 37.82
C GLU A 115 30.69 0.06 38.95
N PRO A 116 30.45 -0.26 40.24
CA PRO A 116 30.30 -1.63 40.77
C PRO A 116 29.04 -1.87 41.65
N GLY A 117 27.95 -1.13 41.48
CA GLY A 117 26.81 -1.18 42.42
C GLY A 117 25.61 -2.01 41.97
N TYR A 118 25.02 -1.64 40.84
CA TYR A 118 23.80 -2.25 40.29
C TYR A 118 23.78 -2.01 38.77
N PRO A 119 24.26 -2.96 37.94
CA PRO A 119 24.14 -2.81 36.49
C PRO A 119 22.67 -2.77 36.10
N LEU A 120 22.29 -1.85 35.22
CA LEU A 120 20.92 -1.72 34.74
C LEU A 120 20.51 -3.02 34.01
N PRO A 121 19.58 -3.85 34.52
CA PRO A 121 19.20 -5.11 33.89
C PRO A 121 18.47 -4.88 32.56
N TRP A 122 18.68 -5.76 31.59
CA TRP A 122 17.99 -5.75 30.30
C TRP A 122 16.47 -5.87 30.46
N THR A 123 16.00 -6.55 31.50
CA THR A 123 14.57 -6.58 31.84
C THR A 123 13.97 -5.19 32.04
N ILE A 124 14.70 -4.25 32.68
CA ILE A 124 14.24 -2.86 32.83
C ILE A 124 14.34 -2.11 31.51
N VAL A 125 15.40 -2.33 30.74
CA VAL A 125 15.60 -1.72 29.42
C VAL A 125 14.47 -2.09 28.45
N PHE A 126 14.00 -3.34 28.48
CA PHE A 126 12.91 -3.84 27.64
C PHE A 126 11.49 -3.55 28.20
N CYS A 127 11.36 -3.03 29.42
CA CYS A 127 10.07 -2.72 30.04
C CYS A 127 9.14 -1.84 29.17
N PRO A 128 9.62 -0.80 28.44
CA PRO A 128 8.76 -0.05 27.54
C PRO A 128 8.20 -0.90 26.39
N LEU A 129 8.96 -1.88 25.88
CA LEU A 129 8.50 -2.79 24.83
C LEU A 129 7.49 -3.82 25.35
N PHE A 130 7.62 -4.29 26.59
CA PHE A 130 6.60 -5.15 27.21
C PHE A 130 5.27 -4.41 27.34
N SER A 131 5.34 -3.17 27.84
CA SER A 131 4.18 -2.28 27.97
C SER A 131 3.55 -2.01 26.59
N LEU A 132 4.38 -1.70 25.59
CA LEU A 132 3.94 -1.49 24.22
C LEU A 132 3.25 -2.74 23.65
N SER A 133 3.79 -3.93 23.87
CA SER A 133 3.23 -5.19 23.35
C SER A 133 1.86 -5.51 23.96
N ILE A 134 1.65 -5.22 25.24
CA ILE A 134 0.35 -5.38 25.91
C ILE A 134 -0.65 -4.34 25.39
N LEU A 135 -0.25 -3.07 25.32
CA LEU A 135 -1.08 -1.98 24.79
C LEU A 135 -1.47 -2.25 23.33
N SER A 136 -0.55 -2.82 22.57
CA SER A 136 -0.73 -3.16 21.17
C SER A 136 -1.91 -4.11 20.92
N ILE A 137 -2.23 -5.01 21.85
CA ILE A 137 -3.42 -5.87 21.74
C ILE A 137 -4.70 -5.02 21.73
N GLY A 138 -4.78 -4.04 22.64
CA GLY A 138 -5.91 -3.11 22.71
C GLY A 138 -5.98 -2.19 21.49
N ILE A 139 -4.83 -1.70 21.02
CA ILE A 139 -4.74 -0.87 19.82
C ILE A 139 -5.14 -1.66 18.57
N ALA A 140 -4.71 -2.92 18.43
CA ALA A 140 -5.10 -3.77 17.31
C ALA A 140 -6.62 -4.00 17.25
N VAL A 141 -7.27 -4.22 18.40
CA VAL A 141 -8.74 -4.32 18.47
C VAL A 141 -9.41 -2.99 18.09
N TRP A 142 -8.85 -1.86 18.54
CA TRP A 142 -9.33 -0.54 18.15
C TRP A 142 -9.19 -0.32 16.64
N SER A 143 -8.04 -0.62 16.06
CA SER A 143 -7.75 -0.48 14.63
C SER A 143 -8.66 -1.36 13.78
N LEU A 144 -8.90 -2.61 14.19
CA LEU A 144 -9.86 -3.52 13.55
C LEU A 144 -11.29 -2.96 13.53
N ARG A 145 -11.74 -2.34 14.63
CA ARG A 145 -13.08 -1.74 14.70
C ARG A 145 -13.25 -0.50 13.81
N HIS A 146 -12.15 0.16 13.47
CA HIS A 146 -12.14 1.43 12.74
C HIS A 146 -11.55 1.31 11.33
N ASP A 147 -11.38 0.08 10.83
CA ASP A 147 -10.81 -0.23 9.50
C ASP A 147 -9.45 0.46 9.26
N LYS A 148 -8.60 0.44 10.29
CA LYS A 148 -7.23 0.97 10.23
C LYS A 148 -6.22 -0.17 10.13
N PRO A 149 -5.14 0.01 9.37
CA PRO A 149 -4.06 -0.97 9.33
C PRO A 149 -3.44 -1.12 10.71
N PHE A 150 -3.10 -2.36 11.10
CA PHE A 150 -2.55 -2.68 12.43
C PHE A 150 -1.32 -3.60 12.33
N GLU A 151 -0.54 -3.45 11.26
CA GLU A 151 0.60 -4.33 10.92
C GLU A 151 1.69 -4.31 12.01
N PHE A 152 2.05 -3.14 12.52
CA PHE A 152 3.08 -2.99 13.55
C PHE A 152 2.56 -3.44 14.91
N GLU A 153 1.29 -3.17 15.19
CA GLU A 153 0.62 -3.53 16.42
C GLU A 153 0.55 -5.05 16.55
N PHE A 154 0.13 -5.71 15.48
CA PHE A 154 0.15 -7.16 15.40
C PHE A 154 1.57 -7.72 15.62
N PHE A 155 2.60 -7.09 15.04
CA PHE A 155 3.99 -7.50 15.23
C PHE A 155 4.43 -7.43 16.70
N TYR A 156 4.17 -6.33 17.41
CA TYR A 156 4.52 -6.23 18.84
C TYR A 156 3.72 -7.20 19.71
N ALA A 157 2.42 -7.37 19.44
CA ALA A 157 1.55 -8.24 20.22
C ALA A 157 1.98 -9.72 20.11
N VAL A 158 2.26 -10.22 18.90
CA VAL A 158 2.64 -11.62 18.70
C VAL A 158 4.05 -11.92 19.24
N ASN A 159 4.95 -10.93 19.23
CA ASN A 159 6.34 -11.12 19.66
C ASN A 159 6.57 -10.80 21.15
N ILE A 160 5.53 -10.58 21.96
CA ILE A 160 5.69 -10.29 23.40
C ILE A 160 6.56 -11.32 24.13
N VAL A 161 6.33 -12.61 23.86
CA VAL A 161 7.07 -13.71 24.48
C VAL A 161 8.56 -13.66 24.08
N GLN A 162 8.83 -13.38 22.81
CA GLN A 162 10.20 -13.27 22.33
C GLN A 162 10.93 -12.08 22.96
N LEU A 163 10.27 -10.93 23.11
CA LEU A 163 10.88 -9.76 23.75
C LEU A 163 11.29 -10.08 25.19
N VAL A 164 10.44 -10.81 25.93
CA VAL A 164 10.76 -11.28 27.30
C VAL A 164 11.94 -12.24 27.29
N PHE A 165 11.95 -13.23 26.39
CA PHE A 165 13.06 -14.18 26.27
C PHE A 165 14.38 -13.50 25.91
N ILE A 166 14.37 -12.50 25.01
CA ILE A 166 15.56 -11.72 24.69
C ILE A 166 16.09 -11.00 25.94
N ALA A 167 15.22 -10.34 26.70
CA ALA A 167 15.65 -9.62 27.91
C ALA A 167 16.27 -10.57 28.95
N PHE A 168 15.61 -11.71 29.22
CA PHE A 168 16.13 -12.71 30.17
C PHE A 168 17.40 -13.39 29.68
N LYS A 169 17.51 -13.63 28.37
CA LYS A 169 18.72 -14.19 27.77
C LYS A 169 19.89 -13.23 27.89
N LEU A 170 19.66 -11.93 27.63
CA LEU A 170 20.68 -10.90 27.77
C LEU A 170 21.07 -10.66 29.25
N ASP A 171 20.16 -10.88 30.19
CA ASP A 171 20.42 -10.86 31.64
C ASP A 171 21.07 -12.15 32.17
N LYS A 172 21.41 -13.13 31.29
CA LYS A 172 21.99 -14.43 31.66
C LYS A 172 21.14 -15.22 32.67
N GLN A 173 19.84 -15.00 32.69
CA GLN A 173 18.91 -15.77 33.53
C GLN A 173 18.51 -17.09 32.86
N ILE A 174 18.68 -17.18 31.55
CA ILE A 174 18.26 -18.33 30.72
C ILE A 174 19.41 -18.77 29.81
N ASP A 175 19.73 -20.07 29.83
CA ASP A 175 20.83 -20.66 29.05
C ASP A 175 20.39 -21.30 27.72
N TRP A 176 19.15 -21.08 27.28
CA TRP A 176 18.63 -21.63 26.02
C TRP A 176 19.39 -21.14 24.78
N THR A 177 19.32 -21.89 23.69
CA THR A 177 19.82 -21.44 22.38
C THR A 177 19.01 -20.26 21.88
N TRP A 178 19.64 -19.37 21.12
CA TRP A 178 19.00 -18.26 20.42
C TRP A 178 17.92 -18.74 19.45
N ALA A 179 18.06 -19.95 18.91
CA ALA A 179 17.00 -20.59 18.13
C ALA A 179 15.68 -20.69 18.90
N VAL A 180 15.73 -21.07 20.19
CA VAL A 180 14.55 -21.15 21.06
C VAL A 180 13.99 -19.77 21.39
N VAL A 181 14.88 -18.80 21.67
CA VAL A 181 14.50 -17.40 21.96
C VAL A 181 13.72 -16.78 20.79
N PHE A 182 14.07 -17.13 19.56
CA PHE A 182 13.45 -16.60 18.34
C PHE A 182 12.27 -17.41 17.79
N ILE A 183 11.77 -18.44 18.50
CA ILE A 183 10.62 -19.24 18.04
C ILE A 183 9.42 -18.37 17.60
N PRO A 184 9.01 -17.32 18.33
CA PRO A 184 7.88 -16.49 17.89
C PRO A 184 8.11 -15.83 16.52
N LEU A 185 9.28 -15.25 16.25
CA LEU A 185 9.63 -14.72 14.94
C LEU A 185 9.68 -15.80 13.85
N TRP A 186 10.18 -17.01 14.16
CA TRP A 186 10.16 -18.13 13.21
C TRP A 186 8.74 -18.45 12.77
N VAL A 187 7.79 -18.51 13.71
CA VAL A 187 6.38 -18.76 13.42
C VAL A 187 5.80 -17.67 12.54
N VAL A 188 6.02 -16.39 12.90
CA VAL A 188 5.51 -15.24 12.13
C VAL A 188 6.08 -15.23 10.70
N LEU A 189 7.40 -15.36 10.54
CA LEU A 189 8.02 -15.31 9.22
C LEU A 189 7.73 -16.54 8.37
N SER A 190 7.55 -17.70 8.99
CA SER A 190 7.15 -18.93 8.30
C SER A 190 5.70 -18.82 7.80
N LEU A 191 4.79 -18.28 8.61
CA LEU A 191 3.42 -18.00 8.18
C LEU A 191 3.39 -16.96 7.06
N ALA A 192 4.19 -15.89 7.17
CA ALA A 192 4.35 -14.90 6.12
C ALA A 192 4.88 -15.51 4.81
N ALA A 193 5.85 -16.45 4.90
CA ALA A 193 6.39 -17.14 3.72
C ALA A 193 5.35 -18.01 3.02
N VAL A 194 4.51 -18.72 3.79
CA VAL A 194 3.36 -19.47 3.22
C VAL A 194 2.38 -18.53 2.54
N GLY A 195 2.05 -17.39 3.18
CA GLY A 195 1.15 -16.38 2.61
C GLY A 195 1.69 -15.78 1.29
N VAL A 196 2.98 -15.49 1.24
CA VAL A 196 3.63 -14.98 0.03
C VAL A 196 3.73 -16.03 -1.06
N LEU A 197 4.01 -17.29 -0.72
CA LEU A 197 4.00 -18.40 -1.68
C LEU A 197 2.61 -18.55 -2.31
N TYR A 198 1.56 -18.48 -1.49
CA TYR A 198 0.18 -18.49 -1.96
C TYR A 198 -0.11 -17.30 -2.90
N ALA A 199 0.30 -16.09 -2.51
CA ALA A 199 0.13 -14.90 -3.34
C ALA A 199 0.90 -15.00 -4.67
N LEU A 200 2.08 -15.61 -4.67
CA LEU A 200 2.87 -15.86 -5.87
C LEU A 200 2.15 -16.84 -6.79
N VAL A 201 1.65 -17.97 -6.28
CA VAL A 201 0.85 -18.92 -7.07
C VAL A 201 -0.39 -18.24 -7.65
N LEU A 202 -1.13 -17.48 -6.84
CA LEU A 202 -2.28 -16.72 -7.31
C LEU A 202 -1.91 -15.72 -8.40
N SER A 203 -0.78 -15.03 -8.27
CA SER A 203 -0.29 -14.10 -9.28
C SER A 203 0.01 -14.80 -10.62
N VAL A 204 0.58 -16.01 -10.60
CA VAL A 204 0.82 -16.82 -11.80
C VAL A 204 -0.48 -17.26 -12.46
N VAL A 205 -1.48 -17.67 -11.67
CA VAL A 205 -2.81 -18.03 -12.17
C VAL A 205 -3.50 -16.81 -12.80
N LEU A 206 -3.45 -15.65 -12.14
CA LEU A 206 -4.02 -14.40 -12.64
C LEU A 206 -3.33 -13.92 -13.92
N ILE A 207 -2.01 -14.15 -14.08
CA ILE A 207 -1.32 -13.90 -15.34
C ILE A 207 -1.91 -14.75 -16.48
N ARG A 208 -2.34 -15.98 -16.23
CA ARG A 208 -2.95 -16.82 -17.29
C ARG A 208 -4.42 -16.54 -17.52
N SER A 209 -5.13 -16.02 -16.51
CA SER A 209 -6.55 -15.67 -16.65
C SER A 209 -6.76 -14.52 -17.64
N ARG A 210 -7.69 -14.70 -18.59
CA ARG A 210 -8.08 -13.67 -19.57
C ARG A 210 -9.20 -12.74 -19.07
N HIS A 211 -9.82 -13.05 -17.93
CA HIS A 211 -11.01 -12.36 -17.43
C HIS A 211 -10.74 -11.06 -16.65
N PHE A 212 -9.47 -10.73 -16.33
CA PHE A 212 -9.13 -9.53 -15.58
C PHE A 212 -8.43 -8.47 -16.43
N ILE A 213 -8.73 -7.21 -16.13
CA ILE A 213 -8.13 -6.02 -16.76
C ILE A 213 -6.58 -6.09 -16.63
N PRO A 214 -5.82 -5.83 -17.72
CA PRO A 214 -4.35 -5.99 -17.73
C PRO A 214 -3.58 -5.19 -16.67
N SER A 215 -4.11 -4.06 -16.21
CA SER A 215 -3.50 -3.21 -15.17
C SER A 215 -3.55 -3.87 -13.78
N HIS A 216 -4.72 -4.38 -13.38
CA HIS A 216 -4.91 -5.09 -12.10
C HIS A 216 -4.04 -6.36 -12.02
N ARG A 217 -3.96 -7.13 -13.12
CA ARG A 217 -3.09 -8.33 -13.17
C ARG A 217 -1.63 -8.01 -12.88
N ARG A 218 -1.09 -6.93 -13.47
CA ARG A 218 0.30 -6.50 -13.25
C ARG A 218 0.53 -6.06 -11.81
N GLN A 219 -0.42 -5.34 -11.22
CA GLN A 219 -0.33 -4.88 -9.83
C GLN A 219 -0.25 -6.04 -8.83
N HIS A 220 -1.08 -7.07 -8.98
CA HIS A 220 -1.02 -8.26 -8.12
C HIS A 220 0.32 -8.99 -8.22
N VAL A 221 0.91 -9.04 -9.42
CA VAL A 221 2.23 -9.65 -9.65
C VAL A 221 3.34 -8.82 -9.00
N TYR A 222 3.35 -7.51 -9.22
CA TYR A 222 4.36 -6.63 -8.61
C TYR A 222 4.28 -6.65 -7.07
N SER A 223 3.07 -6.61 -6.51
CA SER A 223 2.86 -6.73 -5.07
C SER A 223 3.37 -8.08 -4.53
N ALA A 224 3.01 -9.21 -5.16
CA ALA A 224 3.49 -10.53 -4.74
C ALA A 224 5.02 -10.66 -4.83
N MET A 225 5.63 -10.13 -5.89
CA MET A 225 7.09 -10.12 -6.04
C MET A 225 7.77 -9.27 -4.96
N LEU A 226 7.27 -8.07 -4.68
CA LEU A 226 7.83 -7.20 -3.64
C LEU A 226 7.70 -7.82 -2.24
N HIS A 227 6.56 -8.46 -1.94
CA HIS A 227 6.41 -9.21 -0.68
C HIS A 227 7.36 -10.42 -0.60
N THR A 228 7.65 -11.08 -1.72
CA THR A 228 8.66 -12.16 -1.80
C THR A 228 10.06 -11.64 -1.48
N LEU A 229 10.43 -10.49 -2.07
CA LEU A 229 11.71 -9.82 -1.84
C LEU A 229 11.81 -9.20 -0.43
N PHE A 230 10.71 -9.09 0.30
CA PHE A 230 10.70 -8.71 1.70
C PHE A 230 10.85 -9.92 2.63
N VAL A 231 10.03 -10.95 2.47
CA VAL A 231 9.95 -12.08 3.42
C VAL A 231 11.15 -13.02 3.32
N ILE A 232 11.60 -13.37 2.10
CA ILE A 232 12.71 -14.33 1.93
C ILE A 232 14.00 -13.78 2.55
N PRO A 233 14.44 -12.54 2.27
CA PRO A 233 15.65 -12.02 2.90
C PRO A 233 15.53 -11.85 4.41
N ALA A 234 14.33 -11.55 4.94
CA ALA A 234 14.09 -11.50 6.39
C ALA A 234 14.25 -12.88 7.05
N LEU A 235 13.74 -13.94 6.41
CA LEU A 235 13.97 -15.33 6.86
C LEU A 235 15.44 -15.72 6.81
N VAL A 236 16.14 -15.40 5.73
CA VAL A 236 17.58 -15.66 5.61
C VAL A 236 18.35 -14.93 6.72
N CYS A 237 18.01 -13.68 7.00
CA CYS A 237 18.58 -12.95 8.14
C CYS A 237 18.32 -13.67 9.47
N LEU A 238 17.11 -14.17 9.71
CA LEU A 238 16.79 -14.87 10.95
C LEU A 238 17.63 -16.14 11.12
N VAL A 239 17.81 -16.93 10.06
CA VAL A 239 18.68 -18.11 10.05
C VAL A 239 20.12 -17.72 10.40
N LEU A 240 20.69 -16.75 9.68
CA LEU A 240 22.08 -16.33 9.85
C LEU A 240 22.33 -15.72 11.24
N LEU A 241 21.40 -14.91 11.74
CA LEU A 241 21.51 -14.27 13.05
C LEU A 241 21.43 -15.30 14.16
N THR A 242 20.50 -16.25 14.06
CA THR A 242 20.38 -17.35 15.02
C THR A 242 21.68 -18.16 15.08
N GLY A 243 22.20 -18.57 13.91
CA GLY A 243 23.45 -19.35 13.85
C GLY A 243 24.65 -18.60 14.41
N LYS A 244 24.79 -17.30 14.09
CA LYS A 244 25.87 -16.47 14.63
C LYS A 244 25.77 -16.32 16.15
N LEU A 245 24.60 -15.97 16.68
CA LEU A 245 24.42 -15.78 18.12
C LEU A 245 24.60 -17.08 18.92
N ASP A 246 24.14 -18.22 18.38
CA ASP A 246 24.35 -19.53 18.99
C ASP A 246 25.82 -19.94 19.00
N SER A 247 26.55 -19.71 17.89
CA SER A 247 27.99 -19.97 17.86
C SER A 247 28.74 -19.17 18.95
N MET A 248 28.44 -17.87 19.09
CA MET A 248 29.05 -17.02 20.12
C MET A 248 28.77 -17.48 21.56
N THR A 249 27.63 -18.15 21.79
CA THR A 249 27.21 -18.57 23.14
C THR A 249 27.86 -19.89 23.55
N TRP A 250 28.06 -20.83 22.62
CA TRP A 250 28.47 -22.20 22.94
C TRP A 250 29.92 -22.54 22.58
N THR A 251 30.55 -21.87 21.60
CA THR A 251 31.96 -22.11 21.29
C THR A 251 32.85 -21.09 22.01
N SER A 252 33.31 -21.44 23.22
CA SER A 252 34.42 -20.73 23.87
C SER A 252 35.78 -20.91 23.18
N ASP A 253 35.88 -21.76 22.15
CA ASP A 253 37.05 -21.84 21.28
C ASP A 253 36.97 -20.76 20.19
N LYS A 254 37.72 -19.67 20.41
CA LYS A 254 37.88 -18.51 19.52
C LYS A 254 38.31 -18.82 18.07
N ASN A 255 38.59 -20.07 17.73
CA ASN A 255 39.19 -20.47 16.45
C ASN A 255 38.22 -21.10 15.44
N SER A 256 36.92 -21.22 15.76
CA SER A 256 35.91 -21.72 14.80
C SER A 256 34.60 -20.94 14.79
N ALA A 257 34.57 -19.75 15.41
CA ALA A 257 33.48 -18.82 15.20
C ALA A 257 33.43 -18.52 13.70
N THR A 258 32.31 -18.85 13.05
CA THR A 258 32.03 -18.39 11.68
C THR A 258 32.43 -16.91 11.58
N GLU A 259 33.47 -16.60 10.79
CA GLU A 259 34.03 -15.26 10.56
C GLU A 259 33.03 -14.29 9.88
N LEU A 260 31.74 -14.61 9.90
CA LEU A 260 30.68 -13.83 9.30
C LEU A 260 30.49 -12.56 10.13
N SER A 261 30.87 -11.42 9.57
CA SER A 261 30.62 -10.10 10.15
C SER A 261 29.11 -9.87 10.34
N PHE A 262 28.71 -9.12 11.38
CA PHE A 262 27.32 -8.74 11.64
C PHE A 262 26.71 -8.00 10.45
N THR A 263 27.53 -7.24 9.72
CA THR A 263 27.14 -6.58 8.46
C THR A 263 26.65 -7.60 7.42
N LEU A 264 27.32 -8.74 7.25
CA LEU A 264 26.90 -9.78 6.30
C LEU A 264 25.66 -10.54 6.80
N VAL A 265 25.58 -10.78 8.10
CA VAL A 265 24.43 -11.45 8.73
C VAL A 265 23.14 -10.62 8.62
N LEU A 266 23.23 -9.29 8.76
CA LEU A 266 22.09 -8.37 8.68
C LEU A 266 21.87 -7.76 7.28
N ALA A 267 22.76 -8.00 6.30
CA ALA A 267 22.59 -7.54 4.93
C ALA A 267 21.25 -7.98 4.29
N PRO A 268 20.77 -9.24 4.45
CA PRO A 268 19.46 -9.63 3.94
C PRO A 268 18.31 -8.81 4.55
N LEU A 269 18.42 -8.42 5.83
CA LEU A 269 17.41 -7.57 6.47
C LEU A 269 17.40 -6.14 5.89
N GLN A 270 18.57 -5.60 5.55
CA GLN A 270 18.65 -4.32 4.83
C GLN A 270 17.95 -4.40 3.46
N VAL A 271 18.12 -5.50 2.75
CA VAL A 271 17.40 -5.75 1.48
C VAL A 271 15.88 -5.76 1.71
N SER A 272 15.40 -6.44 2.75
CA SER A 272 13.97 -6.45 3.12
C SER A 272 13.43 -5.03 3.38
N PHE A 273 14.11 -4.24 4.21
CA PHE A 273 13.66 -2.87 4.51
C PHE A 273 13.71 -1.95 3.29
N PHE A 274 14.67 -2.15 2.39
CA PHE A 274 14.75 -1.42 1.13
C PHE A 274 13.54 -1.70 0.23
N PHE A 275 13.17 -2.97 0.05
CA PHE A 275 11.98 -3.33 -0.75
C PHE A 275 10.67 -2.91 -0.07
N MET A 276 10.61 -2.92 1.26
CA MET A 276 9.48 -2.35 2.01
C MET A 276 9.34 -0.84 1.79
N GLY A 277 10.47 -0.12 1.72
CA GLY A 277 10.51 1.30 1.36
C GLY A 277 10.00 1.55 -0.07
N ILE A 278 10.40 0.71 -1.03
CA ILE A 278 9.91 0.78 -2.43
C ILE A 278 8.39 0.54 -2.50
N MET A 279 7.88 -0.46 -1.79
CA MET A 279 6.44 -0.72 -1.71
C MET A 279 5.68 0.48 -1.13
N SER A 280 6.21 1.07 -0.06
CA SER A 280 5.63 2.25 0.60
C SER A 280 5.67 3.51 -0.26
N ALA A 281 6.61 3.60 -1.21
CA ALA A 281 6.70 4.69 -2.17
C ALA A 281 5.63 4.62 -3.28
N GLY A 282 4.87 3.52 -3.40
CA GLY A 282 3.75 3.40 -4.34
C GLY A 282 3.95 2.40 -5.48
N PHE A 283 5.09 1.70 -5.52
CA PHE A 283 5.39 0.74 -6.60
C PHE A 283 4.59 -0.58 -6.53
N GLY A 284 3.88 -0.85 -5.43
CA GLY A 284 3.00 -2.03 -5.30
C GLY A 284 1.52 -1.79 -5.67
N GLY A 285 1.15 -0.54 -6.01
CA GLY A 285 -0.20 -0.12 -6.37
C GLY A 285 -1.11 0.26 -5.18
N PRO A 286 -2.32 0.79 -5.45
CA PRO A 286 -3.24 1.29 -4.42
C PRO A 286 -3.68 0.26 -3.37
N SER A 287 -3.57 -1.04 -3.67
CA SER A 287 -3.91 -2.12 -2.72
C SER A 287 -2.78 -2.49 -1.76
N SER A 288 -1.52 -2.12 -2.05
CA SER A 288 -0.37 -2.49 -1.22
C SER A 288 0.02 -1.43 -0.19
N THR A 289 -0.53 -0.22 -0.32
CA THR A 289 -0.17 0.91 0.54
C THR A 289 -1.40 1.33 1.33
N PRO A 290 -1.46 1.03 2.64
CA PRO A 290 -2.54 1.53 3.50
C PRO A 290 -2.62 3.06 3.41
N GLN A 291 -3.84 3.59 3.44
CA GLN A 291 -4.12 5.03 3.38
C GLN A 291 -3.17 5.81 4.30
N THR A 292 -2.53 6.84 3.74
CA THR A 292 -1.66 7.72 4.49
C THR A 292 -2.47 8.49 5.52
N ASN A 293 -2.02 8.53 6.77
CA ASN A 293 -2.70 9.31 7.79
C ASN A 293 -2.71 10.81 7.39
N ILE A 294 -3.92 11.34 7.17
CA ILE A 294 -4.15 12.73 6.73
C ILE A 294 -3.75 13.78 7.78
N TRP A 295 -3.50 13.37 9.02
CA TRP A 295 -3.01 14.23 10.11
C TRP A 295 -1.49 14.31 10.20
N TRP A 296 -0.76 13.73 9.25
CA TRP A 296 0.69 13.95 9.15
C TRP A 296 0.99 15.46 9.12
N PHE A 297 1.69 15.96 10.14
CA PHE A 297 1.92 17.41 10.38
C PHE A 297 0.64 18.28 10.37
N GLY A 298 -0.51 17.74 10.76
CA GLY A 298 -1.78 18.47 10.82
C GLY A 298 -2.29 18.99 9.46
N LEU A 299 -1.80 18.41 8.35
CA LEU A 299 -2.07 18.87 6.98
C LEU A 299 -3.55 18.69 6.55
N ARG A 300 -4.30 17.80 7.22
CA ARG A 300 -5.70 17.40 6.90
C ARG A 300 -5.89 16.95 5.45
N LYS A 301 -4.79 16.67 4.77
CA LYS A 301 -4.66 16.25 3.39
C LYS A 301 -3.41 15.36 3.31
N PRO A 302 -3.38 14.38 2.39
CA PRO A 302 -2.15 13.65 2.10
C PRO A 302 -1.01 14.59 1.68
N LEU A 303 0.22 14.25 2.10
CA LEU A 303 1.41 15.10 1.96
C LEU A 303 1.70 15.48 0.50
N CYS A 304 1.62 14.52 -0.41
CA CYS A 304 1.98 14.76 -1.81
C CYS A 304 1.00 15.70 -2.54
N PRO A 305 -0.34 15.54 -2.44
CA PRO A 305 -1.26 16.56 -2.94
C PRO A 305 -1.06 17.93 -2.31
N PHE A 306 -0.74 18.01 -1.02
CA PHE A 306 -0.38 19.29 -0.39
C PHE A 306 0.89 19.91 -0.99
N LEU A 307 1.94 19.13 -1.20
CA LEU A 307 3.19 19.59 -1.81
C LEU A 307 2.98 20.00 -3.27
N LEU A 308 2.16 19.27 -4.04
CA LEU A 308 1.82 19.63 -5.43
C LEU A 308 0.96 20.89 -5.51
N ASP A 309 0.09 21.14 -4.51
CA ASP A 309 -0.68 22.38 -4.41
C ASP A 309 0.21 23.58 -4.06
N LYS A 310 1.27 23.39 -3.25
CA LYS A 310 2.20 24.44 -2.82
C LYS A 310 3.36 24.67 -3.80
N CYS A 311 3.75 23.67 -4.59
CA CYS A 311 4.87 23.73 -5.53
C CYS A 311 4.38 23.56 -6.98
N PRO A 312 4.08 24.66 -7.70
CA PRO A 312 3.55 24.59 -9.06
C PRO A 312 4.53 23.96 -10.07
N SER A 313 5.84 24.08 -9.84
CA SER A 313 6.87 23.42 -10.64
C SER A 313 6.77 21.89 -10.55
N LEU A 314 6.56 21.35 -9.35
CA LEU A 314 6.42 19.91 -9.12
C LEU A 314 5.12 19.36 -9.71
N ARG A 315 4.06 20.18 -9.73
CA ARG A 315 2.78 19.85 -10.38
C ARG A 315 2.93 19.63 -11.89
N THR A 316 3.75 20.42 -12.56
CA THR A 316 4.03 20.25 -13.99
C THR A 316 4.77 18.93 -14.26
N TYR A 317 5.72 18.55 -13.40
CA TYR A 317 6.41 17.26 -13.50
C TYR A 317 5.51 16.06 -13.17
N ALA A 318 4.59 16.20 -12.21
CA ALA A 318 3.65 15.14 -11.84
C ALA A 318 2.63 14.81 -12.95
N ASN A 319 2.35 15.76 -13.85
CA ASN A 319 1.46 15.57 -14.99
C ASN A 319 2.12 14.85 -16.19
N VAL A 320 3.42 14.55 -16.11
CA VAL A 320 4.11 13.78 -17.17
C VAL A 320 3.92 12.28 -16.91
N SER A 321 3.26 11.58 -17.84
CA SER A 321 3.24 10.12 -17.87
C SER A 321 4.18 9.59 -18.94
N TYR A 322 5.09 8.70 -18.55
CA TYR A 322 6.01 8.07 -19.49
C TYR A 322 5.42 6.75 -19.97
N ARG A 323 5.21 6.63 -21.29
CA ARG A 323 4.81 5.38 -21.94
C ARG A 323 6.05 4.69 -22.52
N ILE A 324 6.55 3.67 -21.84
CA ILE A 324 7.64 2.83 -22.35
C ILE A 324 7.03 1.63 -23.09
N GLY A 325 7.25 1.61 -24.42
CA GLY A 325 6.86 0.54 -25.33
C GLY A 325 7.33 0.83 -26.76
N ARG A 326 8.04 -0.15 -27.36
CA ARG A 326 8.66 -0.18 -28.70
C ARG A 326 7.95 0.71 -29.73
N ARG A 327 8.58 1.83 -30.13
CA ARG A 327 8.34 2.47 -31.42
C ARG A 327 8.75 1.45 -32.47
N SER A 328 7.81 0.68 -33.02
CA SER A 328 8.04 -0.01 -34.27
C SER A 328 8.30 1.08 -35.31
N ARG A 329 9.59 1.25 -35.61
CA ARG A 329 10.10 2.00 -36.75
C ARG A 329 9.50 1.40 -38.01
N VAL A 330 8.42 1.99 -38.48
CA VAL A 330 8.12 2.10 -39.91
C VAL A 330 7.99 3.61 -40.13
N GLU A 331 9.14 4.24 -40.36
CA GLU A 331 9.23 5.57 -40.94
C GLU A 331 9.63 5.31 -42.39
N ASN A 332 8.62 5.37 -43.27
CA ASN A 332 8.67 5.87 -44.65
C ASN A 332 7.39 5.43 -45.34
N GLU A 333 6.36 6.26 -45.27
CA GLU A 333 5.74 6.81 -46.48
C GLU A 333 4.96 8.08 -46.08
N THR A 334 5.26 9.11 -46.85
CA THR A 334 4.82 10.51 -46.89
C THR A 334 3.38 10.78 -46.43
N GLU A 335 3.21 11.85 -45.63
CA GLU A 335 1.95 12.60 -45.42
C GLU A 335 1.28 13.01 -46.77
N PRO A 336 -0.04 13.25 -46.85
CA PRO A 336 -0.76 14.14 -45.92
C PRO A 336 -2.14 13.67 -45.44
N GLY A 337 -2.49 14.14 -44.24
CA GLY A 337 -3.86 14.15 -43.75
C GLY A 337 -4.68 15.19 -44.52
N GLU A 338 -5.65 14.70 -45.30
CA GLU A 338 -6.86 15.41 -45.74
C GLU A 338 -7.86 14.44 -46.44
N GLU A 339 -7.45 13.23 -46.85
CA GLU A 339 -8.32 12.29 -47.57
C GLU A 339 -9.18 11.36 -46.69
N GLN A 340 -8.96 11.29 -45.38
CA GLN A 340 -9.67 10.33 -44.53
C GLN A 340 -11.04 10.82 -44.03
N GLN A 341 -11.37 12.09 -44.25
CA GLN A 341 -12.68 12.67 -43.90
C GLN A 341 -13.67 12.58 -45.08
N ALA A 342 -13.18 12.57 -46.33
CA ALA A 342 -14.02 12.44 -47.53
C ALA A 342 -14.42 10.98 -47.87
N VAL A 343 -13.70 9.98 -47.33
CA VAL A 343 -14.02 8.55 -47.53
C VAL A 343 -15.05 8.04 -46.52
N ILE A 344 -15.16 8.69 -45.36
CA ILE A 344 -16.19 8.35 -44.36
C ILE A 344 -17.54 8.96 -44.77
N GLU A 345 -17.54 10.18 -45.32
CA GLU A 345 -18.75 10.87 -45.78
C GLU A 345 -19.37 10.21 -47.03
N ASN A 346 -18.57 9.69 -47.97
CA ASN A 346 -19.07 8.97 -49.15
C ASN A 346 -19.62 7.56 -48.85
N ASN A 347 -19.17 6.90 -47.78
CA ASN A 347 -19.67 5.58 -47.41
C ASN A 347 -20.99 5.66 -46.63
N GLU A 348 -21.19 6.73 -45.84
CA GLU A 348 -22.48 6.97 -45.16
C GLU A 348 -23.60 7.30 -46.17
N GLU A 349 -23.30 8.04 -47.24
CA GLU A 349 -24.28 8.37 -48.29
C GLU A 349 -24.66 7.15 -49.16
N HIS A 350 -23.78 6.14 -49.28
CA HIS A 350 -24.06 4.90 -50.01
C HIS A 350 -24.89 3.90 -49.18
N ASP A 351 -24.65 3.81 -47.88
CA ASP A 351 -25.43 2.93 -46.97
C ASP A 351 -26.84 3.50 -46.68
N GLU A 352 -27.03 4.82 -46.68
CA GLU A 352 -28.37 5.44 -46.57
C GLU A 352 -29.23 5.23 -47.84
N ALA A 353 -28.61 5.26 -49.03
CA ALA A 353 -29.31 5.02 -50.29
C ALA A 353 -29.77 3.56 -50.43
N ASP A 354 -28.94 2.59 -50.03
CA ASP A 354 -29.29 1.16 -50.05
C ASP A 354 -30.35 0.81 -48.97
N GLY A 355 -30.32 1.48 -47.82
CA GLY A 355 -31.37 1.40 -46.80
C GLY A 355 -32.73 1.91 -47.32
N MET A 356 -32.74 3.04 -48.04
CA MET A 356 -33.95 3.64 -48.59
C MET A 356 -34.55 2.82 -49.74
N VAL A 357 -33.72 2.21 -50.59
CA VAL A 357 -34.17 1.29 -51.67
C VAL A 357 -34.73 -0.02 -51.09
N ALA A 358 -34.16 -0.53 -49.99
CA ALA A 358 -34.69 -1.70 -49.28
C ALA A 358 -36.05 -1.41 -48.61
N GLU A 359 -36.23 -0.22 -48.03
CA GLU A 359 -37.49 0.26 -47.44
C GLU A 359 -38.60 0.37 -48.50
N ILE A 360 -38.28 0.94 -49.67
CA ILE A 360 -39.22 1.10 -50.80
C ILE A 360 -39.64 -0.27 -51.37
N ARG A 361 -38.71 -1.23 -51.52
CA ARG A 361 -39.05 -2.61 -51.92
C ARG A 361 -39.92 -3.33 -50.90
N ARG A 362 -39.68 -3.10 -49.61
CA ARG A 362 -40.46 -3.70 -48.51
C ARG A 362 -41.88 -3.13 -48.46
N ASN A 363 -42.04 -1.84 -48.73
CA ASN A 363 -43.34 -1.17 -48.81
C ASN A 363 -44.12 -1.52 -50.09
N ALA A 364 -43.45 -1.74 -51.22
CA ALA A 364 -44.06 -2.25 -52.45
C ALA A 364 -44.62 -3.69 -52.27
N ARG A 365 -43.87 -4.59 -51.60
CA ARG A 365 -44.38 -5.94 -51.25
C ARG A 365 -45.57 -5.91 -50.30
N ARG A 366 -45.57 -5.00 -49.31
CA ARG A 366 -46.72 -4.82 -48.39
C ARG A 366 -47.95 -4.24 -49.09
N ALA A 367 -47.77 -3.45 -50.15
CA ALA A 367 -48.88 -2.93 -50.96
C ALA A 367 -49.49 -4.01 -51.87
N GLU A 368 -48.68 -4.95 -52.39
CA GLU A 368 -49.17 -6.12 -53.13
C GLU A 368 -49.90 -7.12 -52.23
N GLU A 369 -49.42 -7.37 -51.00
CA GLU A 369 -50.13 -8.22 -50.03
C GLU A 369 -51.48 -7.62 -49.57
N LYS A 370 -51.61 -6.29 -49.53
CA LYS A 370 -52.89 -5.63 -49.23
C LYS A 370 -53.87 -5.62 -50.41
N LYS A 371 -53.40 -5.78 -51.65
CA LYS A 371 -54.26 -5.89 -52.83
C LYS A 371 -54.87 -7.30 -52.99
N ASN A 372 -54.24 -8.31 -52.40
CA ASN A 372 -54.70 -9.71 -52.42
C ASN A 372 -55.57 -10.13 -51.21
N ARG A 373 -55.87 -9.23 -50.27
CA ARG A 373 -56.79 -9.48 -49.15
C ARG A 373 -57.90 -8.43 -49.09
N GLY A 374 -58.71 -8.41 -50.14
CA GLY A 374 -60.01 -7.74 -50.15
C GLY A 374 -61.13 -8.77 -50.24
N SER A 375 -61.64 -9.25 -49.10
CA SER A 375 -63.04 -9.70 -48.89
C SER A 375 -63.23 -10.22 -47.46
N ALA A 376 -63.63 -9.33 -46.55
CA ALA A 376 -64.66 -9.58 -45.51
C ALA A 376 -64.77 -8.34 -44.61
N ALA A 377 -66.01 -7.89 -44.44
CA ALA A 377 -66.48 -6.87 -43.50
C ALA A 377 -66.12 -7.24 -42.04
N SER A 378 -66.14 -6.38 -41.02
CA SER A 378 -67.14 -5.39 -40.63
C SER A 378 -66.64 -4.65 -39.36
N GLN A 379 -66.91 -3.35 -39.29
CA GLN A 379 -67.26 -2.52 -38.10
C GLN A 379 -66.62 -2.87 -36.73
N ASN A 380 -65.87 -1.93 -36.12
CA ASN A 380 -66.46 -0.89 -35.28
C ASN A 380 -65.42 0.16 -34.81
N SER A 381 -65.95 1.32 -34.46
CA SER A 381 -65.38 2.61 -34.06
C SER A 381 -64.47 2.65 -32.81
N GLY A 382 -63.56 3.64 -32.75
CA GLY A 382 -63.17 4.26 -31.47
C GLY A 382 -61.77 4.90 -31.36
N HIS A 383 -61.67 6.21 -31.66
CA HIS A 383 -60.76 7.24 -31.12
C HIS A 383 -59.39 6.91 -30.47
N GLY A 384 -58.34 7.61 -30.95
CA GLY A 384 -57.62 8.60 -30.13
C GLY A 384 -56.22 8.30 -29.59
N SER A 385 -55.20 8.80 -30.31
CA SER A 385 -54.01 9.54 -29.81
C SER A 385 -52.87 8.86 -29.01
N GLN A 386 -51.71 8.79 -29.69
CA GLN A 386 -50.32 9.07 -29.26
C GLN A 386 -49.92 8.98 -27.77
N SER A 387 -48.95 8.11 -27.46
CA SER A 387 -47.55 8.51 -27.18
C SER A 387 -46.71 7.27 -26.85
N GLY A 388 -45.58 7.09 -27.55
CA GLY A 388 -44.64 6.00 -27.30
C GLY A 388 -43.82 6.30 -26.06
N GLN A 389 -44.01 5.49 -25.02
CA GLN A 389 -43.16 5.47 -23.84
C GLN A 389 -42.29 4.21 -23.93
N SER A 390 -40.98 4.40 -23.96
CA SER A 390 -39.98 3.34 -23.93
C SER A 390 -40.01 2.64 -22.57
N ASP A 391 -40.58 1.44 -22.52
CA ASP A 391 -40.56 0.56 -21.36
C ASP A 391 -39.10 0.18 -21.02
N THR A 392 -38.51 0.85 -20.03
CA THR A 392 -37.30 0.39 -19.35
C THR A 392 -37.73 -0.40 -18.12
N ASN A 393 -37.36 -1.69 -18.06
CA ASN A 393 -37.73 -2.59 -16.99
C ASN A 393 -37.28 -2.06 -15.60
N PRO A 394 -38.12 -2.14 -14.57
CA PRO A 394 -37.76 -1.68 -13.21
C PRO A 394 -36.58 -2.44 -12.58
N SER A 395 -36.19 -3.60 -13.12
CA SER A 395 -34.98 -4.33 -12.72
C SER A 395 -33.69 -3.60 -13.14
N ASP A 396 -33.71 -2.92 -14.28
CA ASP A 396 -32.52 -2.33 -14.87
C ASP A 396 -32.19 -0.99 -14.19
N GLN A 397 -33.22 -0.23 -13.80
CA GLN A 397 -33.05 0.94 -12.93
C GLN A 397 -32.50 0.58 -11.54
N ALA A 398 -32.90 -0.57 -11.00
CA ALA A 398 -32.37 -1.06 -9.72
C ALA A 398 -30.90 -1.52 -9.83
N ALA A 399 -30.51 -2.11 -10.97
CA ALA A 399 -29.12 -2.49 -11.25
C ALA A 399 -28.22 -1.25 -11.46
N ILE A 400 -28.71 -0.27 -12.22
CA ILE A 400 -27.99 0.98 -12.49
C ILE A 400 -27.81 1.80 -11.20
N SER A 401 -28.85 1.92 -10.37
CA SER A 401 -28.75 2.61 -9.07
C SER A 401 -27.78 1.94 -8.10
N ARG A 402 -27.70 0.60 -8.09
CA ARG A 402 -26.68 -0.13 -7.32
C ARG A 402 -25.27 0.09 -7.86
N ALA A 403 -25.09 0.07 -9.19
CA ALA A 403 -23.80 0.35 -9.80
C ALA A 403 -23.33 1.79 -9.51
N ILE A 404 -24.23 2.77 -9.56
CA ILE A 404 -23.94 4.17 -9.19
C ILE A 404 -23.60 4.31 -7.70
N ALA A 405 -24.32 3.60 -6.82
CA ALA A 405 -24.03 3.60 -5.38
C ALA A 405 -22.67 2.96 -5.05
N GLN A 406 -22.31 1.90 -5.78
CA GLN A 406 -21.03 1.23 -5.65
C GLN A 406 -19.87 2.12 -6.16
N TYR A 407 -20.08 2.81 -7.28
CA TYR A 407 -19.11 3.77 -7.84
C TYR A 407 -18.92 5.01 -6.94
N LYS A 408 -19.99 5.48 -6.29
CA LYS A 408 -19.95 6.59 -5.33
C LYS A 408 -19.11 6.27 -4.08
N ASN A 409 -19.13 5.01 -3.63
CA ASN A 409 -18.36 4.56 -2.47
C ASN A 409 -16.87 4.36 -2.79
N GLU A 410 -16.51 3.98 -4.02
CA GLU A 410 -15.11 3.73 -4.38
C GLU A 410 -14.33 4.99 -4.80
N TYR A 411 -14.97 6.01 -5.40
CA TYR A 411 -14.22 7.08 -6.08
C TYR A 411 -14.60 8.52 -5.71
N GLY A 412 -15.62 8.75 -4.88
CA GLY A 412 -15.88 10.08 -4.28
C GLY A 412 -16.21 11.24 -5.24
N TYR A 413 -16.53 10.97 -6.51
CA TYR A 413 -16.95 11.99 -7.49
C TYR A 413 -18.40 11.78 -7.97
N HIS A 414 -19.08 12.89 -8.30
CA HIS A 414 -20.40 12.90 -8.92
C HIS A 414 -20.24 12.70 -10.44
N TRP A 415 -20.78 11.60 -10.98
CA TRP A 415 -20.85 11.38 -12.42
C TRP A 415 -22.14 12.03 -12.97
N VAL A 416 -22.01 12.89 -13.98
CA VAL A 416 -23.11 13.53 -14.70
C VAL A 416 -22.91 13.23 -16.19
N GLY A 417 -23.40 12.08 -16.62
CA GLY A 417 -23.52 11.70 -18.02
C GLY A 417 -24.83 10.93 -18.20
N ASP A 418 -25.36 10.93 -19.41
CA ASP A 418 -26.59 10.20 -19.74
C ASP A 418 -26.18 8.90 -20.46
N ILE A 419 -26.57 7.73 -19.93
CA ILE A 419 -26.16 6.40 -20.45
C ILE A 419 -27.13 5.91 -21.55
N SER A 420 -27.94 6.79 -22.11
CA SER A 420 -29.06 6.42 -22.99
C SER A 420 -28.74 6.37 -24.49
N GLN A 421 -27.48 6.48 -24.90
CA GLN A 421 -27.09 6.29 -26.31
C GLN A 421 -26.21 5.03 -26.49
N PRO A 422 -26.59 4.07 -27.34
CA PRO A 422 -25.70 3.00 -27.76
C PRO A 422 -24.71 3.53 -28.81
N ASP A 423 -23.45 3.13 -28.61
CA ASP A 423 -22.20 3.34 -29.36
C ASP A 423 -22.21 4.17 -30.66
#